data_AF-A0A8J8FL65-F1
#
_entry.id   AF-A0A8J8FL65-F1
#
_cell.length_a   1.000
_cell.length_b   1.000
_cell.length_c   1.000
_cell.angle_alpha   90.00
_cell.angle_beta   90.00
_cell.angle_gamma   90.00
#
_symmetry.space_group_name_H-M   'P 1'
#
loop_
_entity.id
_entity.type
_entity.pdbx_description
1 polymer ?
#
loop_
_entity_poly.entity_id
_entity_poly.type
_entity_poly.pdbx_seq_one_letter_code
_entity_poly.pdbx_strand_id
1 'polypeptide(L)'
;MSRWKPPRPKSSPYISHEGYQILETELKNLWEKRKAVVKAITAAAAEGDRSENAEYIYRKKELRGIDSRINFLQKRLPSLTIVS
;
A
#
# COMPACT_ATOMS: atom_id res chain seq x y z
N MET A 1 -12.97 26.60 14.13
CA MET A 1 -13.96 25.66 13.56
C MET A 1 -13.39 25.09 12.27
N SER A 2 -13.09 23.79 12.21
CA SER A 2 -12.59 23.14 11.00
C SER A 2 -13.65 23.25 9.89
N ARG A 3 -13.30 23.87 8.76
CA ARG A 3 -14.21 23.98 7.60
C ARG A 3 -14.55 22.57 7.11
N TRP A 4 -15.81 22.15 7.26
CA TRP A 4 -16.32 20.93 6.64
C TRP A 4 -16.05 20.97 5.14
N LYS A 5 -15.50 19.89 4.59
CA LYS A 5 -15.21 19.75 3.16
C LYS A 5 -15.85 18.45 2.68
N PRO A 6 -16.74 18.49 1.68
CA PRO A 6 -17.40 17.28 1.20
C PRO A 6 -16.38 16.30 0.61
N PRO A 7 -16.68 14.98 0.62
CA PRO A 7 -15.83 13.99 -0.01
C PRO A 7 -15.73 14.26 -1.51
N ARG A 8 -14.58 13.91 -2.11
CA ARG A 8 -14.39 14.04 -3.55
C ARG A 8 -15.32 13.06 -4.28
N PRO A 9 -15.92 13.45 -5.43
CA PRO A 9 -16.70 12.53 -6.25
C PRO A 9 -15.83 11.35 -6.71
N LYS A 10 -16.45 10.19 -6.90
CA LYS A 10 -15.77 8.98 -7.40
C LYS A 10 -15.33 9.20 -8.85
N SER A 11 -14.13 8.77 -9.20
CA SER A 11 -13.65 8.75 -10.59
C SER A 11 -14.40 7.71 -11.41
N SER A 12 -14.38 7.84 -12.74
CA SER A 12 -14.92 6.82 -13.64
C SER A 12 -14.31 5.44 -13.35
N PRO A 13 -15.12 4.37 -13.38
CA PRO A 13 -14.67 3.01 -13.04
C PRO A 13 -14.01 2.29 -14.23
N TYR A 14 -13.67 2.96 -15.32
CA TYR A 14 -13.18 2.30 -16.53
C TYR A 14 -11.65 2.22 -16.56
N ILE A 15 -11.13 1.07 -17.01
CA ILE A 15 -9.69 0.86 -17.21
C ILE A 15 -9.45 -0.01 -18.45
N SER A 16 -8.33 0.19 -19.14
CA SER A 16 -7.90 -0.73 -20.20
C SER A 16 -7.44 -2.07 -19.61
N HIS A 17 -7.43 -3.10 -20.44
CA HIS A 17 -6.95 -4.42 -20.04
C HIS A 17 -5.49 -4.38 -19.54
N GLU A 18 -4.60 -3.71 -20.28
CA GLU A 18 -3.20 -3.54 -19.89
C GLU A 18 -3.07 -2.80 -18.56
N GLY A 19 -3.85 -1.73 -18.36
CA GLY A 19 -3.84 -0.97 -17.11
C GLY A 19 -4.25 -1.82 -15.91
N TYR A 20 -5.24 -2.70 -16.09
CA TYR A 20 -5.64 -3.63 -15.04
C TYR A 20 -4.52 -4.62 -14.69
N GLN A 21 -3.87 -5.22 -15.69
CA GLN A 21 -2.77 -6.16 -15.49
C GLN A 21 -1.58 -5.53 -14.75
N ILE A 22 -1.25 -4.27 -15.07
CA ILE A 22 -0.19 -3.52 -14.37
C ILE A 22 -0.54 -3.36 -12.89
N LEU A 23 -1.77 -2.95 -12.58
CA LEU A 23 -2.22 -2.77 -11.20
C LEU A 23 -2.28 -4.10 -10.42
N GLU A 24 -2.68 -5.18 -11.08
CA GLU A 24 -2.68 -6.52 -10.48
C GLU A 24 -1.25 -6.99 -10.18
N THR A 25 -0.32 -6.76 -11.12
CA THR A 25 1.09 -7.07 -10.96
C THR A 25 1.72 -6.22 -9.85
N GLU A 26 1.38 -4.93 -9.78
CA GLU A 26 1.77 -4.04 -8.69
C GLU A 26 1.31 -4.60 -7.35
N LEU A 27 0.04 -5.01 -7.24
CA LEU A 27 -0.51 -5.59 -6.02
C LEU A 27 0.26 -6.85 -5.58
N LYS A 28 0.55 -7.76 -6.52
CA LYS A 28 1.34 -8.98 -6.25
C LYS A 28 2.74 -8.63 -5.73
N ASN A 29 3.42 -7.70 -6.39
CA ASN A 29 4.75 -7.25 -6.00
C ASN A 29 4.77 -6.58 -4.61
N LEU A 30 3.74 -5.80 -4.28
CA LEU A 30 3.61 -5.17 -2.97
C LEU A 30 3.46 -6.20 -1.84
N TRP A 31 2.75 -7.30 -2.07
CA TRP A 31 2.64 -8.38 -1.09
C TRP A 31 3.98 -9.06 -0.80
N GLU A 32 4.77 -9.33 -1.84
CA GLU A 32 6.12 -9.89 -1.67
C GLU A 32 7.04 -8.90 -0.96
N LYS A 33 7.01 -7.62 -1.35
CA LYS A 33 7.78 -6.57 -0.67
C LYS A 33 7.37 -6.44 0.80
N ARG A 34 6.08 -6.52 1.11
CA ARG A 34 5.56 -6.49 2.49
C ARG A 34 6.18 -7.59 3.34
N LYS A 35 6.24 -8.83 2.83
CA LYS A 35 6.87 -9.96 3.55
C LYS A 35 8.35 -9.68 3.85
N ALA A 36 9.10 -9.15 2.89
CA ALA A 36 10.51 -8.81 3.07
C ALA A 36 10.69 -7.71 4.14
N VAL A 37 9.87 -6.64 4.09
CA VAL A 37 9.93 -5.55 5.08
C VAL A 37 9.58 -6.04 6.48
N VAL A 38 8.56 -6.89 6.63
CA VAL A 38 8.21 -7.48 7.94
C VAL A 38 9.37 -8.28 8.50
N LYS A 39 10.05 -9.10 7.69
CA LYS A 39 11.25 -9.84 8.11
C LYS A 39 12.37 -8.88 8.58
N ALA A 40 12.60 -7.80 7.85
CA ALA A 40 13.59 -6.79 8.24
C ALA A 40 13.22 -6.09 9.56
N ILE A 41 11.94 -5.78 9.78
CA ILE A 41 11.45 -5.22 11.06
C ILE A 41 11.69 -6.19 12.20
N THR A 42 11.41 -7.48 12.01
CA THR A 42 11.62 -8.49 13.06
C THR A 42 13.10 -8.66 13.40
N ALA A 43 13.99 -8.58 12.40
CA ALA A 43 15.43 -8.61 12.62
C ALA A 43 15.91 -7.36 13.39
N ALA A 44 15.53 -6.17 12.93
CA ALA A 44 15.89 -4.91 13.59
C ALA A 44 15.34 -4.82 15.02
N ALA A 45 14.18 -5.41 15.28
CA ALA A 45 13.58 -5.48 16.62
C ALA A 45 14.26 -6.49 17.56
N ALA A 46 15.06 -7.43 17.02
CA ALA A 46 15.85 -8.37 17.81
C ALA A 46 17.25 -7.81 18.15
N GLU A 47 17.75 -6.88 17.36
CA GLU A 47 19.10 -6.31 17.48
C GLU A 47 19.22 -5.19 18.52
N GLY A 48 18.11 -4.59 18.97
CA GLY A 48 18.17 -3.54 19.99
C GLY A 48 16.83 -2.93 20.39
N ASP A 49 16.91 -1.79 21.08
CA ASP A 49 15.73 -1.09 21.59
C ASP A 49 14.93 -0.42 20.45
N ARG A 50 13.61 -0.62 20.48
CA ARG A 50 12.69 -0.29 19.37
C ARG A 50 12.45 1.21 19.24
N SER A 51 12.73 1.98 20.29
CA SER A 51 12.59 3.44 20.34
C SER A 51 13.78 4.18 19.74
N GLU A 52 14.98 3.59 19.81
CA GLU A 52 16.22 4.24 19.38
C GLU A 52 16.73 3.75 18.02
N ASN A 53 16.33 2.54 17.60
CA ASN A 53 16.75 1.98 16.33
C ASN A 53 16.09 2.72 15.14
N ALA A 54 16.88 3.55 14.46
CA ALA A 54 16.46 4.30 13.27
C ALA A 54 15.98 3.39 12.12
N GLU A 55 16.59 2.20 11.95
CA GLU A 55 16.17 1.25 10.93
C GLU A 55 14.77 0.72 11.23
N TYR A 56 14.47 0.35 12.48
CA TYR A 56 13.13 -0.09 12.87
C TYR A 56 12.06 0.99 12.57
N ILE A 57 12.32 2.25 12.92
CA ILE A 57 11.40 3.37 12.65
C ILE A 57 11.17 3.53 11.14
N TYR A 58 12.24 3.51 10.35
CA TYR A 58 12.17 3.65 8.90
C TYR A 58 11.37 2.51 8.26
N ARG A 59 11.70 1.25 8.59
CA ARG A 59 11.02 0.07 8.05
C ARG A 59 9.54 0.05 8.41
N LYS A 60 9.19 0.51 9.61
CA LYS A 60 7.79 0.64 10.03
C LYS A 60 7.03 1.70 9.22
N LYS A 61 7.68 2.81 8.85
CA LYS A 61 7.12 3.80 7.94
C LYS A 61 6.95 3.23 6.53
N GLU A 62 7.93 2.47 6.05
CA GLU A 62 7.85 1.76 4.76
C GLU A 62 6.67 0.78 4.73
N LEU A 63 6.52 -0.05 5.77
CA LEU A 63 5.41 -1.00 5.90
C LEU A 63 4.05 -0.30 5.83
N ARG A 64 3.88 0.82 6.52
CA ARG A 64 2.65 1.63 6.47
C ARG A 64 2.35 2.15 5.07
N GLY A 65 3.38 2.54 4.31
CA GLY A 65 3.23 2.97 2.92
C GLY A 65 2.74 1.83 2.03
N ILE A 66 3.34 0.65 2.18
CA ILE A 66 2.96 -0.57 1.44
C ILE A 66 1.52 -0.97 1.78
N ASP A 67 1.18 -1.06 3.07
CA ASP A 67 -0.17 -1.43 3.53
C ASP A 67 -1.24 -0.45 3.01
N SER A 68 -0.93 0.85 3.00
CA SER A 68 -1.83 1.88 2.45
C SER A 68 -2.09 1.66 0.96
N ARG A 69 -1.05 1.37 0.18
CA ARG A 69 -1.17 1.13 -1.26
C ARG A 69 -1.91 -0.19 -1.56
N ILE A 70 -1.62 -1.26 -0.82
CA ILE A 70 -2.33 -2.54 -0.93
C ILE A 70 -3.84 -2.32 -0.67
N ASN A 71 -4.19 -1.66 0.43
CA ASN A 71 -5.59 -1.39 0.78
C ASN A 71 -6.29 -0.56 -0.29
N PHE A 72 -5.60 0.43 -0.88
CA PHE A 72 -6.12 1.21 -1.99
C PHE A 72 -6.41 0.33 -3.22
N LEU A 73 -5.45 -0.49 -3.65
CA LEU A 73 -5.60 -1.36 -4.81
C LEU A 73 -6.68 -2.44 -4.59
N GLN A 74 -6.72 -3.06 -3.41
CA GLN A 74 -7.73 -4.06 -3.07
C GLN A 74 -9.16 -3.51 -3.09
N LYS A 75 -9.35 -2.25 -2.69
CA LYS A 75 -10.66 -1.60 -2.77
C LYS A 75 -11.02 -1.16 -4.18
N ARG A 76 -10.01 -0.77 -4.99
CA ARG A 76 -10.22 -0.20 -6.31
C ARG A 76 -10.39 -1.26 -7.40
N LEU A 77 -9.55 -2.30 -7.43
CA LEU A 77 -9.56 -3.33 -8.47
C LEU A 77 -10.94 -4.00 -8.69
N PRO A 78 -11.70 -4.40 -7.65
CA PRO A 78 -13.02 -4.99 -7.83
C PRO A 78 -14.08 -4.02 -8.35
N SER A 79 -13.85 -2.71 -8.20
CA SER A 79 -14.76 -1.67 -8.67
C SER A 79 -14.49 -1.21 -10.10
N LEU A 80 -13.41 -1.72 -10.73
CA LEU A 80 -13.03 -1.34 -12.09
C LEU A 80 -13.72 -2.26 -13.10
N THR A 81 -14.27 -1.65 -14.14
CA THR A 81 -14.78 -2.32 -15.33
C THR A 81 -13.72 -2.25 -16.42
N ILE A 82 -13.25 -3.41 -16.86
CA ILE A 82 -12.29 -3.52 -17.96
C ILE A 82 -13.00 -3.22 -19.27
N VAL A 83 -12.45 -2.29 -20.04
CA VAL A 83 -12.91 -1.97 -21.39
C VAL A 83 -11.79 -2.39 -22.35
N SER A 84 -12.17 -3.09 -23.41
CA SER A 84 -11.30 -3.54 -24.50
C SER A 84 -11.02 -2.42 -25.49
#